data_AF-A0A959H9A5-F1
#
_entry.id   AF-A0A959H9A5-F1
#
_cell.length_a   1.000
_cell.length_b   1.000
_cell.length_c   1.000
_cell.angle_alpha   90.00
_cell.angle_beta   90.00
_cell.angle_gamma   90.00
#
_symmetry.space_group_name_H-M   'P 1'
#
loop_
_entity.id
_entity.type
_entity.pdbx_description
1 polymer ?
#
loop_
_entity_poly.entity_id
_entity_poly.type
_entity_poly.pdbx_seq_one_letter_code
_entity_poly.pdbx_strand_id
1 'polypeptide(L)'
;MKLTVRILFFLIPISLTAHPISISWATLHAAQGKIGVQLNVLAEDLFLYHGLEADSDGFFTARQLSEAAEKHKAFLRRYFFLESLQGQRLSADLPELQSSDIPERGIHKDSLMQHSLLYFFEIKTPLSLDGVQIHQEFGGRLSPIPALVMVTAYQEGGANSLTAEVSREKPCILRFSWNAPELFARDKGFAHFAAKEAPSATIYIDEAGLRQDVVLPFEKLETLLPLTRKEPSRFSDAETQEAQQKVITFFSERIKAVANGQAVAPSSARVEFGGQPASSEGKTPSLLPDTPVKISLIYSTAPSPSSVSITWGAFNWQARSWKAEIQAFGKKESHTFSRYRPEYVWMK
;
A
#
# COMPACT_ATOMS: atom_id res chain seq x y z
N MET A 1 -50.99 49.77 -29.52
CA MET A 1 -50.01 49.86 -28.42
C MET A 1 -49.18 48.58 -28.41
N LYS A 2 -47.89 48.66 -28.77
CA LYS A 2 -46.94 47.52 -28.69
C LYS A 2 -46.19 47.64 -27.37
N LEU A 3 -46.28 46.60 -26.52
CA LEU A 3 -45.58 46.54 -25.24
C LEU A 3 -44.19 45.95 -25.48
N THR A 4 -43.14 46.77 -25.39
CA THR A 4 -41.75 46.32 -25.52
C THR A 4 -41.25 45.86 -24.15
N VAL A 5 -41.12 44.55 -23.96
CA VAL A 5 -40.46 43.97 -22.79
C VAL A 5 -38.95 44.15 -22.95
N ARG A 6 -38.32 44.91 -22.04
CA ARG A 6 -36.85 44.96 -21.90
C ARG A 6 -36.42 43.91 -20.88
N ILE A 7 -35.93 42.77 -21.35
CA ILE A 7 -35.19 41.82 -20.50
C ILE A 7 -33.74 42.30 -20.47
N LEU A 8 -33.31 42.75 -19.30
CA LEU A 8 -31.92 43.12 -19.02
C LEU A 8 -31.15 41.82 -18.74
N PHE A 9 -30.38 41.33 -19.72
CA PHE A 9 -29.42 40.25 -19.50
C PHE A 9 -28.24 40.80 -18.71
N PHE A 10 -28.19 40.50 -17.41
CA PHE A 10 -26.95 40.58 -16.64
C PHE A 10 -26.05 39.43 -17.10
N LEU A 11 -25.12 39.74 -18.01
CA LEU A 11 -23.98 38.87 -18.31
C LEU A 11 -23.04 38.91 -17.10
N ILE A 12 -23.20 37.95 -16.18
CA ILE A 12 -22.18 37.65 -15.19
C ILE A 12 -20.99 37.07 -15.97
N PRO A 13 -19.79 37.66 -15.90
CA PRO A 13 -18.61 37.06 -16.49
C PRO A 13 -18.28 35.81 -15.69
N ILE A 14 -18.62 34.64 -16.24
CA ILE A 14 -18.12 33.36 -15.75
C ILE A 14 -16.67 33.29 -16.19
N SER A 15 -15.76 33.63 -15.27
CA SER A 15 -14.35 33.29 -15.44
C SER A 15 -14.26 31.76 -15.55
N LEU A 16 -13.94 31.26 -16.75
CA LEU A 16 -13.53 29.87 -16.95
C LEU A 16 -12.14 29.67 -16.31
N THR A 17 -12.11 29.58 -14.98
CA THR A 17 -11.09 28.78 -14.31
C THR A 17 -11.44 27.33 -14.65
N ALA A 18 -10.54 26.59 -15.29
CA ALA A 18 -10.73 25.15 -15.50
C ALA A 18 -11.26 24.52 -14.20
N HIS A 19 -12.44 23.90 -14.24
CA HIS A 19 -13.03 23.32 -13.04
C HIS A 19 -12.04 22.32 -12.44
N PRO A 20 -11.66 22.46 -11.15
CA PRO A 20 -10.73 21.52 -10.53
C PRO A 20 -11.32 20.11 -10.60
N ILE A 21 -10.50 19.16 -11.05
CA ILE A 21 -10.83 17.74 -11.06
C ILE A 21 -10.27 17.15 -9.77
N SER A 22 -11.12 16.52 -8.98
CA SER A 22 -10.70 15.74 -7.82
C SER A 22 -10.01 14.46 -8.30
N ILE A 23 -8.72 14.31 -8.01
CA ILE A 23 -7.94 13.10 -8.35
C ILE A 23 -7.49 12.45 -7.05
N SER A 24 -7.83 11.18 -6.90
CA SER A 24 -7.45 10.36 -5.75
C SER A 24 -6.85 9.02 -6.21
N TRP A 25 -6.11 8.35 -5.33
CA TRP A 25 -5.55 7.02 -5.59
C TRP A 25 -6.08 6.01 -4.59
N ALA A 26 -6.56 4.87 -5.08
CA ALA A 26 -7.02 3.77 -4.25
C ALA A 26 -6.11 2.56 -4.42
N THR A 27 -5.66 1.98 -3.31
CA THR A 27 -4.97 0.70 -3.32
C THR A 27 -5.84 -0.37 -2.65
N LEU A 28 -6.26 -1.38 -3.41
CA LEU A 28 -7.09 -2.49 -2.94
C LEU A 28 -6.28 -3.77 -2.79
N HIS A 29 -6.49 -4.50 -1.70
CA HIS A 29 -5.86 -5.79 -1.43
C HIS A 29 -6.92 -6.81 -1.10
N ALA A 30 -7.18 -7.70 -2.02
CA ALA A 30 -8.15 -8.78 -1.87
C ALA A 30 -7.48 -10.01 -1.25
N ALA A 31 -8.02 -10.47 -0.12
CA ALA A 31 -7.69 -11.74 0.51
C ALA A 31 -8.97 -12.54 0.74
N GLN A 32 -8.87 -13.83 1.02
CA GLN A 32 -10.08 -14.59 1.34
C GLN A 32 -10.72 -14.04 2.62
N GLY A 33 -12.02 -13.72 2.53
CA GLY A 33 -12.80 -13.20 3.65
C GLY A 33 -12.70 -11.69 3.91
N LYS A 34 -11.84 -10.95 3.19
CA LYS A 34 -11.81 -9.48 3.26
C LYS A 34 -11.07 -8.77 2.13
N ILE A 35 -11.34 -7.47 2.01
CA ILE A 35 -10.62 -6.55 1.13
C ILE A 35 -10.14 -5.35 1.98
N GLY A 36 -8.84 -5.10 1.98
CA GLY A 36 -8.26 -3.89 2.54
C GLY A 36 -8.21 -2.78 1.50
N VAL A 37 -8.65 -1.57 1.87
CA VAL A 37 -8.68 -0.40 0.99
C VAL A 37 -7.87 0.71 1.62
N GLN A 38 -6.95 1.28 0.83
CA GLN A 38 -6.22 2.50 1.17
C GLN A 38 -6.57 3.58 0.16
N LEU A 39 -6.93 4.77 0.62
CA LEU A 39 -7.20 5.93 -0.22
C LEU A 39 -6.20 7.02 0.10
N ASN A 40 -5.44 7.44 -0.91
CA ASN A 40 -4.65 8.65 -0.87
C ASN A 40 -5.44 9.77 -1.54
N VAL A 41 -5.80 10.77 -0.74
CA VAL A 41 -6.68 11.87 -1.09
C VAL A 41 -5.90 13.18 -0.94
N LEU A 42 -5.95 14.05 -1.94
CA LEU A 42 -5.29 15.36 -1.84
C LEU A 42 -6.02 16.25 -0.85
N ALA A 43 -5.29 17.15 -0.17
CA ALA A 43 -5.90 18.12 0.74
C ALA A 43 -6.89 19.05 0.02
N GLU A 44 -6.74 19.23 -1.30
CA GLU A 44 -7.70 19.91 -2.17
C GLU A 44 -9.13 19.35 -2.05
N ASP A 45 -9.30 18.03 -1.94
CA ASP A 45 -10.62 17.42 -1.82
C ASP A 45 -11.34 17.87 -0.54
N LEU A 46 -10.59 18.22 0.51
CA LEU A 46 -11.21 18.78 1.72
C LEU A 46 -11.82 20.15 1.44
N PHE A 47 -11.12 20.99 0.68
CA PHE A 47 -11.64 22.28 0.23
C PHE A 47 -12.86 22.10 -0.68
N LEU A 48 -12.75 21.22 -1.68
CA LEU A 48 -13.79 20.97 -2.68
C LEU A 48 -15.10 20.43 -2.08
N TYR A 49 -15.04 19.55 -1.07
CA TYR A 49 -16.22 18.85 -0.56
C TYR A 49 -16.69 19.30 0.82
N HIS A 50 -15.90 20.05 1.58
CA HIS A 50 -16.27 20.47 2.95
C HIS A 50 -16.42 21.98 3.13
N GLY A 51 -16.40 22.77 2.06
CA GLY A 51 -16.70 24.20 2.11
C GLY A 51 -15.73 24.98 2.98
N LEU A 52 -14.43 24.66 2.88
CA LEU A 52 -13.40 25.35 3.64
C LEU A 52 -13.21 26.78 3.12
N GLU A 53 -12.98 27.71 4.03
CA GLU A 53 -12.65 29.10 3.72
C GLU A 53 -11.23 29.39 4.21
N ALA A 54 -10.42 29.95 3.30
CA ALA A 54 -9.09 30.42 3.63
C ALA A 54 -9.15 31.73 4.41
N ASP A 55 -8.16 31.96 5.26
CA ASP A 55 -7.99 33.23 5.96
C ASP A 55 -7.55 34.37 5.00
N SER A 56 -7.33 35.56 5.57
CA SER A 56 -6.90 36.75 4.80
C SER A 56 -5.58 36.57 4.06
N ASP A 57 -4.73 35.66 4.53
CA ASP A 57 -3.41 35.37 3.96
C ASP A 57 -3.47 34.17 2.99
N GLY A 58 -4.67 33.63 2.72
CA GLY A 58 -4.88 32.52 1.80
C GLY A 58 -4.58 31.14 2.39
N PHE A 59 -4.50 31.01 3.72
CA PHE A 59 -4.27 29.73 4.40
C PHE A 59 -5.57 29.09 4.87
N PHE A 60 -5.66 27.77 4.69
CA PHE A 60 -6.57 26.92 5.44
C PHE A 60 -5.85 26.46 6.71
N THR A 61 -6.39 26.81 7.88
CA THR A 61 -5.70 26.49 9.15
C THR A 61 -5.64 24.97 9.39
N ALA A 62 -4.61 24.52 10.12
CA ALA A 62 -4.45 23.10 10.47
C ALA A 62 -5.70 22.53 11.18
N ARG A 63 -6.35 23.34 12.03
CA ARG A 63 -7.59 22.97 12.71
C ARG A 63 -8.73 22.72 11.72
N GLN A 64 -8.99 23.65 10.79
CA GLN A 64 -10.04 23.50 9.78
C GLN A 64 -9.80 22.25 8.91
N LEU A 65 -8.56 22.05 8.47
CA LEU A 65 -8.17 20.90 7.65
C LEU A 65 -8.35 19.58 8.41
N SER A 66 -7.95 19.53 9.68
CA SER A 66 -8.11 18.32 10.51
C SER A 66 -9.58 17.99 10.77
N GLU A 67 -10.41 18.99 11.09
CA GLU A 67 -11.86 18.79 11.27
C GLU A 67 -12.54 18.33 9.97
N ALA A 68 -12.11 18.86 8.81
CA ALA A 68 -12.60 18.41 7.52
C ALA A 68 -12.12 17.00 7.17
N ALA A 69 -10.87 16.65 7.47
CA ALA A 69 -10.34 15.30 7.28
C ALA A 69 -11.15 14.24 8.06
N GLU A 70 -11.51 14.55 9.30
CA GLU A 70 -12.37 13.69 10.12
C GLU A 70 -13.78 13.53 9.50
N LYS A 71 -14.40 14.61 9.05
CA LYS A 71 -15.68 14.57 8.32
C LYS A 71 -15.55 13.78 7.00
N HIS A 72 -14.39 13.84 6.36
CA HIS A 72 -14.13 13.18 5.09
C HIS A 72 -14.17 11.65 5.20
N LYS A 73 -13.94 11.07 6.38
CA LYS A 73 -14.11 9.61 6.60
C LYS A 73 -15.52 9.13 6.23
N ALA A 74 -16.55 9.85 6.67
CA ALA A 74 -17.94 9.52 6.35
C ALA A 74 -18.27 9.76 4.87
N PHE A 75 -17.66 10.79 4.27
CA PHE A 75 -17.75 11.05 2.83
C PHE A 75 -17.21 9.87 2.02
N LEU A 76 -16.00 9.40 2.33
CA LEU A 76 -15.37 8.28 1.63
C LEU A 76 -16.17 6.98 1.77
N ARG A 77 -16.64 6.64 2.98
CA ARG A 77 -17.50 5.46 3.21
C ARG A 77 -18.77 5.50 2.35
N ARG A 78 -19.34 6.69 2.16
CA ARG A 78 -20.57 6.88 1.41
C ARG A 78 -20.35 6.81 -0.09
N TYR A 79 -19.29 7.44 -0.59
CA TYR A 79 -19.12 7.69 -2.02
C TYR A 79 -18.05 6.83 -2.69
N PHE A 80 -17.14 6.18 -1.96
CA PHE A 80 -16.28 5.12 -2.49
C PHE A 80 -16.73 3.78 -1.92
N PHE A 81 -17.20 2.87 -2.77
CA PHE A 81 -17.75 1.60 -2.31
C PHE A 81 -17.55 0.46 -3.30
N LEU A 82 -17.63 -0.75 -2.77
CA LEU A 82 -17.52 -1.98 -3.53
C LEU A 82 -18.88 -2.68 -3.54
N GLU A 83 -19.25 -3.21 -4.68
CA GLU A 83 -20.37 -4.15 -4.83
C GLU A 83 -19.84 -5.52 -5.22
N SER A 84 -20.52 -6.59 -4.81
CA SER A 84 -20.27 -7.90 -5.38
C SER A 84 -20.64 -7.92 -6.87
N LEU A 85 -20.20 -8.95 -7.59
CA LEU A 85 -20.61 -9.13 -8.99
C LEU A 85 -22.11 -9.38 -9.15
N GLN A 86 -22.81 -9.71 -8.07
CA GLN A 86 -24.26 -9.88 -7.99
C GLN A 86 -24.99 -8.58 -7.63
N GLY A 87 -24.28 -7.46 -7.47
CA GLY A 87 -24.85 -6.14 -7.16
C GLY A 87 -25.14 -5.90 -5.68
N GLN A 88 -24.60 -6.72 -4.78
CA GLN A 88 -24.73 -6.47 -3.34
C GLN A 88 -23.63 -5.52 -2.87
N ARG A 89 -24.01 -4.35 -2.34
CA ARG A 89 -23.06 -3.43 -1.71
C ARG A 89 -22.40 -4.08 -0.49
N LEU A 90 -21.08 -4.09 -0.49
CA LEU A 90 -20.28 -4.66 0.59
C LEU A 90 -20.15 -3.64 1.73
N SER A 91 -20.30 -4.12 2.97
CA SER A 91 -20.21 -3.26 4.14
C SER A 91 -18.75 -2.94 4.45
N ALA A 92 -18.40 -1.65 4.38
CA ALA A 92 -17.12 -1.12 4.82
C ALA A 92 -17.20 -0.60 6.25
N ASP A 93 -16.12 -0.81 7.00
CA ASP A 93 -15.88 -0.07 8.24
C ASP A 93 -15.68 1.43 7.94
N LEU A 94 -15.74 2.27 8.97
CA LEU A 94 -15.43 3.69 8.79
C LEU A 94 -13.93 3.85 8.49
N PRO A 95 -13.54 4.63 7.47
CA PRO A 95 -12.14 4.93 7.18
C PRO A 95 -11.42 5.54 8.38
N GLU A 96 -10.26 5.00 8.71
CA GLU A 96 -9.32 5.54 9.66
C GLU A 96 -8.34 6.47 8.93
N LEU A 97 -8.06 7.64 9.49
CA LEU A 97 -7.02 8.53 8.98
C LEU A 97 -5.69 8.05 9.58
N GLN A 98 -4.82 7.48 8.74
CA GLN A 98 -3.54 6.94 9.19
C GLN A 98 -2.45 7.99 9.27
N SER A 99 -2.44 8.92 8.32
CA SER A 99 -1.47 10.00 8.27
C SER A 99 -2.00 11.18 7.45
N SER A 100 -1.52 12.37 7.79
CA SER A 100 -1.70 13.58 6.99
C SER A 100 -0.42 14.39 7.05
N ASP A 101 -0.07 15.05 5.95
CA ASP A 101 1.08 15.96 5.86
C ASP A 101 0.68 17.43 6.10
N ILE A 102 -0.38 17.66 6.88
CA ILE A 102 -0.87 19.00 7.22
C ILE A 102 0.14 19.70 8.16
N PRO A 103 0.76 20.83 7.76
CA PRO A 103 1.66 21.59 8.63
C PRO A 103 0.92 22.29 9.77
N GLU A 104 1.62 22.65 10.85
CA GLU A 104 1.02 23.34 12.01
C GLU A 104 0.32 24.66 11.67
N ARG A 105 0.89 25.43 10.74
CA ARG A 105 0.28 26.68 10.24
C ARG A 105 -0.98 26.41 9.40
N GLY A 106 -1.10 25.21 8.83
CA GLY A 106 -2.05 24.90 7.78
C GLY A 106 -1.44 24.98 6.38
N ILE A 107 -2.30 24.96 5.36
CA ILE A 107 -1.88 24.85 3.95
C ILE A 107 -2.38 26.09 3.18
N HIS A 108 -1.49 26.73 2.45
CA HIS A 108 -1.86 27.82 1.54
C HIS A 108 -2.67 27.26 0.36
N LYS A 109 -3.69 27.97 -0.11
CA LYS A 109 -4.61 27.50 -1.17
C LYS A 109 -3.91 27.00 -2.43
N ASP A 110 -2.79 27.62 -2.82
CA ASP A 110 -2.03 27.27 -4.02
C ASP A 110 -1.15 26.02 -3.85
N SER A 111 -1.07 25.48 -2.62
CA SER A 111 -0.26 24.31 -2.28
C SER A 111 -1.08 23.07 -1.92
N LEU A 112 -2.42 23.15 -1.91
CA LEU A 112 -3.30 22.04 -1.50
C LEU A 112 -3.03 20.71 -2.23
N MET A 113 -2.66 20.76 -3.52
CA MET A 113 -2.37 19.57 -4.32
C MET A 113 -1.03 18.89 -3.99
N GLN A 114 -0.17 19.53 -3.20
CA GLN A 114 1.12 18.97 -2.76
C GLN A 114 1.00 18.19 -1.45
N HIS A 115 -0.18 18.23 -0.84
CA HIS A 115 -0.49 17.66 0.46
C HIS A 115 -1.53 16.55 0.33
N SER A 116 -1.38 15.51 1.14
CA SER A 116 -2.10 14.25 1.05
C SER A 116 -2.59 13.74 2.40
N LEU A 117 -3.73 13.08 2.37
CA LEU A 117 -4.36 12.40 3.48
C LEU A 117 -4.51 10.93 3.15
N LEU A 118 -4.02 10.09 4.05
CA LEU A 118 -4.05 8.64 3.88
C LEU A 118 -5.14 8.02 4.73
N TYR A 119 -6.15 7.47 4.09
CA TYR A 119 -7.23 6.74 4.74
C TYR A 119 -7.09 5.23 4.54
N PHE A 120 -7.48 4.45 5.54
CA PHE A 120 -7.52 3.00 5.46
C PHE A 120 -8.83 2.45 6.04
N PHE A 121 -9.38 1.41 5.41
CA PHE A 121 -10.48 0.61 5.98
C PHE A 121 -10.47 -0.81 5.44
N GLU A 122 -11.11 -1.70 6.18
CA GLU A 122 -11.37 -3.07 5.74
C GLU A 122 -12.84 -3.26 5.35
N ILE A 123 -13.06 -4.15 4.40
CA ILE A 123 -14.37 -4.63 3.97
C ILE A 123 -14.38 -6.14 4.21
N LYS A 124 -15.27 -6.61 5.09
CA LYS A 124 -15.46 -8.05 5.31
C LYS A 124 -16.20 -8.67 4.14
N THR A 125 -15.74 -9.81 3.66
CA THR A 125 -16.32 -10.50 2.50
C THR A 125 -16.59 -11.98 2.79
N PRO A 126 -17.47 -12.63 2.03
CA PRO A 126 -17.55 -14.09 2.03
C PRO A 126 -16.23 -14.70 1.54
N LEU A 127 -15.87 -15.89 2.06
CA LEU A 127 -14.68 -16.63 1.61
C LEU A 127 -14.71 -16.97 0.12
N SER A 128 -15.91 -17.11 -0.45
CA SER A 128 -16.16 -17.48 -1.84
C SER A 128 -16.48 -16.29 -2.75
N LEU A 129 -16.00 -15.08 -2.41
CA LEU A 129 -16.24 -13.91 -3.26
C LEU A 129 -15.47 -14.05 -4.58
N ASP A 130 -16.17 -13.99 -5.71
CA ASP A 130 -15.59 -14.19 -7.06
C ASP A 130 -15.06 -12.90 -7.70
N GLY A 131 -15.34 -11.75 -7.09
CA GLY A 131 -14.95 -10.44 -7.60
C GLY A 131 -15.80 -9.31 -7.04
N VAL A 132 -15.45 -8.09 -7.44
CA VAL A 132 -16.12 -6.86 -7.02
C VAL A 132 -16.24 -5.87 -8.17
N GLN A 133 -17.23 -5.00 -8.08
CA GLN A 133 -17.33 -3.75 -8.83
C GLN A 133 -16.92 -2.61 -7.89
N ILE A 134 -16.03 -1.74 -8.35
CA ILE A 134 -15.54 -0.59 -7.61
C ILE A 134 -16.21 0.65 -8.15
N HIS A 135 -16.84 1.40 -7.24
CA HIS A 135 -17.59 2.60 -7.56
C HIS A 135 -17.00 3.80 -6.82
N GLN A 136 -16.98 4.94 -7.52
CA GLN A 136 -16.78 6.24 -6.91
C GLN A 136 -17.91 7.17 -7.36
N GLU A 137 -18.56 7.84 -6.41
CA GLU A 137 -19.62 8.82 -6.64
C GLU A 137 -19.35 10.10 -5.84
N PHE A 138 -18.11 10.61 -5.85
CA PHE A 138 -17.71 11.75 -5.00
C PHE A 138 -18.63 12.97 -5.19
N GLY A 139 -19.08 13.52 -4.05
CA GLY A 139 -20.07 14.60 -3.96
C GLY A 139 -21.52 14.20 -4.29
N GLY A 140 -21.76 12.92 -4.66
CA GLY A 140 -23.06 12.40 -5.05
C GLY A 140 -23.46 12.75 -6.49
N ARG A 141 -24.59 12.20 -6.94
CA ARG A 141 -25.06 12.26 -8.35
C ARG A 141 -25.19 13.66 -8.94
N LEU A 142 -25.42 14.67 -8.11
CA LEU A 142 -25.61 16.07 -8.54
C LEU A 142 -24.36 16.92 -8.34
N SER A 143 -23.25 16.34 -7.84
CA SER A 143 -22.02 17.11 -7.67
C SER A 143 -21.51 17.60 -9.02
N PRO A 144 -21.25 18.91 -9.16
CA PRO A 144 -20.65 19.49 -10.35
C PRO A 144 -19.14 19.24 -10.44
N ILE A 145 -18.53 18.69 -9.39
CA ILE A 145 -17.09 18.45 -9.31
C ILE A 145 -16.80 17.10 -9.98
N PRO A 146 -16.08 17.07 -11.11
CA PRO A 146 -15.61 15.83 -11.69
C PRO A 146 -14.57 15.18 -10.76
N ALA A 147 -14.65 13.86 -10.62
CA ALA A 147 -13.75 13.09 -9.78
C ALA A 147 -13.25 11.85 -10.50
N LEU A 148 -11.99 11.51 -10.28
CA LEU A 148 -11.34 10.31 -10.80
C LEU A 148 -10.59 9.61 -9.66
N VAL A 149 -10.75 8.29 -9.59
CA VAL A 149 -9.98 7.46 -8.66
C VAL A 149 -9.11 6.50 -9.45
N MET A 150 -7.80 6.64 -9.31
CA MET A 150 -6.83 5.70 -9.86
C MET A 150 -6.70 4.50 -8.92
N VAL A 151 -7.32 3.39 -9.29
CA VAL A 151 -7.29 2.14 -8.51
C VAL A 151 -6.07 1.33 -8.91
N THR A 152 -5.32 0.82 -7.92
CA THR A 152 -4.40 -0.31 -8.07
C THR A 152 -4.84 -1.43 -7.15
N ALA A 153 -5.09 -2.61 -7.70
CA ALA A 153 -5.59 -3.77 -6.97
C ALA A 153 -4.59 -4.92 -6.99
N TYR A 154 -4.52 -5.63 -5.87
CA TYR A 154 -3.71 -6.82 -5.67
C TYR A 154 -4.60 -7.94 -5.14
N GLN A 155 -4.31 -9.17 -5.54
CA GLN A 155 -4.93 -10.36 -4.96
C GLN A 155 -3.86 -11.14 -4.18
N GLU A 156 -4.24 -11.66 -3.03
CA GLU A 156 -3.41 -12.57 -2.24
C GLU A 156 -2.93 -13.76 -3.10
N GLY A 157 -1.62 -14.02 -3.03
CA GLY A 157 -0.92 -15.02 -3.83
C GLY A 157 -0.60 -14.60 -5.26
N GLY A 158 -1.13 -13.47 -5.73
CA GLY A 158 -0.93 -13.00 -7.10
C GLY A 158 0.38 -12.24 -7.30
N ALA A 159 1.01 -12.45 -8.46
CA ALA A 159 2.28 -11.79 -8.78
C ALA A 159 2.11 -10.37 -9.33
N ASN A 160 0.97 -10.11 -9.98
CA ASN A 160 0.72 -8.87 -10.72
C ASN A 160 -0.41 -8.06 -10.08
N SER A 161 -0.26 -6.73 -10.12
CA SER A 161 -1.34 -5.81 -9.81
C SER A 161 -2.15 -5.45 -11.05
N LEU A 162 -3.39 -5.04 -10.84
CA LEU A 162 -4.22 -4.43 -11.86
C LEU A 162 -4.43 -2.96 -11.55
N THR A 163 -4.26 -2.08 -12.53
CA THR A 163 -4.55 -0.65 -12.39
C THR A 163 -5.73 -0.28 -13.27
N ALA A 164 -6.63 0.57 -12.77
CA ALA A 164 -7.78 1.06 -13.53
C ALA A 164 -8.15 2.47 -13.08
N GLU A 165 -8.73 3.24 -13.99
CA GLU A 165 -9.39 4.50 -13.68
C GLU A 165 -10.87 4.23 -13.37
N VAL A 166 -11.34 4.74 -12.23
CA VAL A 166 -12.74 4.66 -11.81
C VAL A 166 -13.33 6.07 -11.82
N SER A 167 -14.37 6.25 -12.63
CA SER A 167 -15.23 7.44 -12.63
C SER A 167 -16.65 7.07 -12.20
N ARG A 168 -17.53 8.07 -12.03
CA ARG A 168 -18.94 7.84 -11.72
C ARG A 168 -19.64 7.00 -12.79
N GLU A 169 -19.31 7.23 -14.05
CA GLU A 169 -19.91 6.57 -15.22
C GLU A 169 -19.20 5.26 -15.56
N LYS A 170 -17.98 5.07 -15.06
CA LYS A 170 -17.09 3.96 -15.39
C LYS A 170 -16.61 3.25 -14.11
N PRO A 171 -17.45 2.39 -13.51
CA PRO A 171 -17.00 1.52 -12.43
C PRO A 171 -15.98 0.50 -12.97
N CYS A 172 -15.08 0.04 -12.10
CA CYS A 172 -14.10 -1.00 -12.46
C CYS A 172 -14.56 -2.36 -11.92
N ILE A 173 -14.57 -3.38 -12.78
CA ILE A 173 -14.85 -4.76 -12.38
C ILE A 173 -13.55 -5.52 -12.18
N LEU A 174 -13.31 -6.00 -10.95
CA LEU A 174 -12.23 -6.92 -10.59
C LEU A 174 -12.76 -8.33 -10.40
N ARG A 175 -12.08 -9.33 -10.96
CA ARG A 175 -12.37 -10.74 -10.72
C ARG A 175 -11.23 -11.41 -9.96
N PHE A 176 -11.60 -12.26 -9.01
CA PHE A 176 -10.65 -13.01 -8.20
C PHE A 176 -10.53 -14.45 -8.70
N SER A 177 -9.31 -14.99 -8.63
CA SER A 177 -9.02 -16.39 -8.94
C SER A 177 -8.20 -16.99 -7.81
N TRP A 178 -8.85 -17.64 -6.84
CA TRP A 178 -8.16 -18.11 -5.63
C TRP A 178 -7.22 -19.31 -5.87
N ASN A 179 -7.44 -20.08 -6.93
CA ASN A 179 -6.62 -21.25 -7.29
C ASN A 179 -5.43 -20.90 -8.20
N ALA A 180 -5.55 -19.82 -8.96
CA ALA A 180 -4.52 -19.33 -9.89
C ALA A 180 -4.55 -17.80 -9.83
N PRO A 181 -3.94 -17.19 -8.80
CA PRO A 181 -4.15 -15.79 -8.45
C PRO A 181 -3.53 -14.86 -9.48
N GLU A 182 -4.34 -14.47 -10.45
CA GLU A 182 -4.13 -13.31 -11.31
C GLU A 182 -5.43 -12.52 -11.38
N LEU A 183 -5.33 -11.21 -11.23
CA LEU A 183 -6.48 -10.32 -11.35
C LEU A 183 -6.83 -10.13 -12.83
N PHE A 184 -8.11 -10.18 -13.14
CA PHE A 184 -8.63 -9.87 -14.46
C PHE A 184 -9.62 -8.70 -14.38
N ALA A 185 -9.40 -7.67 -15.20
CA ALA A 185 -10.41 -6.63 -15.44
C ALA A 185 -11.19 -6.95 -16.71
N ARG A 186 -12.50 -6.68 -16.68
CA ARG A 186 -13.36 -6.84 -17.87
C ARG A 186 -13.20 -5.67 -18.85
N ASP A 187 -12.87 -4.48 -18.35
CA ASP A 187 -12.69 -3.28 -19.16
C ASP A 187 -11.24 -3.19 -19.62
N LYS A 188 -11.01 -3.47 -20.91
CA LYS A 188 -9.69 -3.54 -21.57
C LYS A 188 -8.95 -2.20 -21.69
N GLY A 189 -9.31 -1.20 -20.88
CA GLY A 189 -8.69 0.13 -20.92
C GLY A 189 -7.73 0.31 -19.76
N PHE A 190 -6.44 0.12 -20.03
CA PHE A 190 -5.30 0.13 -19.09
C PHE A 190 -5.16 -1.14 -18.26
N ALA A 191 -4.34 -2.05 -18.75
CA ALA A 191 -3.52 -2.90 -17.89
C ALA A 191 -2.09 -2.64 -18.37
N HIS A 192 -1.31 -1.84 -17.64
CA HIS A 192 0.16 -1.84 -17.62
C HIS A 192 0.65 -0.58 -16.88
N PHE A 193 0.90 -0.74 -15.59
CA PHE A 193 2.09 -0.18 -14.98
C PHE A 193 2.89 -1.38 -14.47
N ALA A 194 4.19 -1.41 -14.76
CA ALA A 194 5.07 -2.44 -14.22
C ALA A 194 4.92 -2.44 -12.70
N ALA A 195 4.48 -3.56 -12.13
CA ALA A 195 4.49 -3.73 -10.69
C ALA A 195 5.94 -3.54 -10.23
N LYS A 196 6.18 -2.60 -9.31
CA LYS A 196 7.46 -2.57 -8.59
C LYS A 196 7.64 -3.93 -7.92
N GLU A 197 8.84 -4.52 -8.01
CA GLU A 197 9.11 -5.88 -7.56
C GLU A 197 8.60 -6.09 -6.12
N ALA A 198 7.72 -7.08 -5.97
CA ALA A 198 7.19 -7.44 -4.67
C ALA A 198 8.34 -8.00 -3.79
N PRO A 199 8.37 -7.66 -2.50
CA PRO A 199 9.29 -8.29 -1.56
C PRO A 199 9.18 -9.82 -1.65
N SER A 200 10.33 -10.48 -1.69
CA SER A 200 10.41 -11.92 -1.88
C SER A 200 11.31 -12.58 -0.84
N ALA A 201 11.13 -13.88 -0.67
CA ALA A 201 11.97 -14.69 0.18
C ALA A 201 12.29 -16.03 -0.49
N THR A 202 13.42 -16.63 -0.13
CA THR A 202 13.73 -18.02 -0.40
C THR A 202 14.08 -18.68 0.92
N ILE A 203 13.42 -19.79 1.22
CA ILE A 203 13.55 -20.50 2.48
C ILE A 203 14.09 -21.89 2.20
N TYR A 204 15.28 -22.19 2.72
CA TYR A 204 15.95 -23.47 2.55
C TYR A 204 15.81 -24.28 3.83
N ILE A 205 15.39 -25.53 3.70
CA ILE A 205 15.32 -26.50 4.81
C ILE A 205 16.12 -27.74 4.38
N ASP A 206 17.19 -28.05 5.09
CA ASP A 206 18.09 -29.15 4.77
C ASP A 206 18.68 -29.80 6.02
N GLU A 207 19.72 -30.62 5.85
CA GLU A 207 20.41 -31.28 6.96
C GLU A 207 21.11 -30.31 7.92
N ALA A 208 21.59 -29.17 7.43
CA ALA A 208 22.28 -28.15 8.21
C ALA A 208 21.31 -27.26 9.00
N GLY A 209 20.07 -27.14 8.52
CA GLY A 209 18.96 -26.57 9.26
C GLY A 209 18.06 -25.70 8.40
N LEU A 210 17.88 -24.45 8.82
CA LEU A 210 17.01 -23.49 8.14
C LEU A 210 17.80 -22.25 7.71
N ARG A 211 17.59 -21.79 6.49
CA ARG A 211 18.11 -20.51 5.99
C ARG A 211 16.99 -19.73 5.31
N GLN A 212 16.94 -18.43 5.55
CA GLN A 212 16.00 -17.51 4.93
C GLN A 212 16.76 -16.38 4.26
N ASP A 213 16.60 -16.26 2.94
CA ASP A 213 17.09 -15.13 2.16
C ASP A 213 15.88 -14.24 1.81
N VAL A 214 15.90 -12.99 2.23
CA VAL A 214 14.83 -12.01 2.03
C VAL A 214 15.35 -10.91 1.12
N VAL A 215 14.60 -10.55 0.08
CA VAL A 215 14.98 -9.54 -0.90
C VAL A 215 13.85 -8.53 -1.08
N LEU A 216 14.18 -7.24 -0.97
CA LEU A 216 13.24 -6.15 -1.20
C LEU A 216 13.95 -4.88 -1.68
N PRO A 217 13.26 -3.99 -2.41
CA PRO A 217 13.76 -2.65 -2.70
C PRO A 217 14.03 -1.83 -1.43
N PHE A 218 15.03 -0.96 -1.47
CA PHE A 218 15.38 -0.09 -0.35
C PHE A 218 14.21 0.80 0.08
N GLU A 219 13.45 1.36 -0.87
CA GLU A 219 12.24 2.15 -0.54
C GLU A 219 11.23 1.36 0.31
N LYS A 220 11.09 0.05 0.05
CA LYS A 220 10.18 -0.82 0.80
C LYS A 220 10.72 -1.08 2.20
N LEU A 221 12.03 -1.28 2.33
CA LEU A 221 12.68 -1.43 3.62
C LEU A 221 12.46 -0.19 4.50
N GLU A 222 12.64 1.00 3.95
CA GLU A 222 12.49 2.25 4.71
C GLU A 222 11.07 2.46 5.25
N THR A 223 10.06 1.96 4.53
CA THR A 223 8.69 2.03 5.01
C THR A 223 8.44 1.07 6.19
N LEU A 224 9.20 -0.03 6.27
CA LEU A 224 9.13 -1.00 7.36
C LEU A 224 9.95 -0.54 8.57
N LEU A 225 11.09 0.07 8.30
CA LEU A 225 12.08 0.50 9.27
C LEU A 225 12.78 1.76 8.73
N PRO A 226 12.36 2.97 9.15
CA PRO A 226 13.03 4.19 8.77
C PRO A 226 14.50 4.17 9.23
N LEU A 227 15.42 4.46 8.32
CA LEU A 227 16.86 4.45 8.58
C LEU A 227 17.41 5.88 8.50
N THR A 228 17.79 6.43 9.66
CA THR A 228 18.39 7.76 9.75
C THR A 228 19.73 7.82 9.02
N ARG A 229 19.93 8.89 8.24
CA ARG A 229 21.19 9.17 7.54
C ARG A 229 21.33 10.66 7.27
N LYS A 230 22.58 11.13 7.17
CA LYS A 230 22.88 12.54 6.84
C LYS A 230 22.61 12.86 5.39
N GLU A 231 22.92 11.94 4.49
CA GLU A 231 22.74 12.12 3.05
C GLU A 231 21.63 11.20 2.52
N PRO A 232 20.60 11.72 1.82
CA PRO A 232 19.45 10.91 1.43
C PRO A 232 19.78 9.70 0.54
N SER A 233 20.82 9.79 -0.28
CA SER A 233 21.17 8.79 -1.30
C SER A 233 22.33 7.86 -0.94
N ARG A 234 22.92 7.98 0.26
CA ARG A 234 24.01 7.10 0.71
C ARG A 234 24.11 7.00 2.22
N PHE A 235 24.65 5.89 2.70
CA PHE A 235 25.18 5.78 4.06
C PHE A 235 26.68 6.08 4.05
N SER A 236 27.20 6.61 5.16
CA SER A 236 28.61 6.46 5.53
C SER A 236 28.90 5.04 6.04
N ASP A 237 30.17 4.67 6.24
CA ASP A 237 30.53 3.34 6.73
C ASP A 237 29.93 3.06 8.12
N ALA A 238 29.96 4.05 9.02
CA ALA A 238 29.37 3.95 10.34
C ALA A 238 27.83 3.82 10.28
N GLU A 239 27.16 4.63 9.46
CA GLU A 239 25.71 4.53 9.25
C GLU A 239 25.32 3.20 8.60
N THR A 240 26.18 2.63 7.74
CA THR A 240 25.97 1.32 7.12
C THR A 240 25.96 0.23 8.17
N GLN A 241 26.96 0.19 9.06
CA GLN A 241 27.03 -0.80 10.14
C GLN A 241 25.83 -0.68 11.09
N GLU A 242 25.45 0.54 11.45
CA GLU A 242 24.28 0.79 12.30
C GLU A 242 22.98 0.34 11.61
N ALA A 243 22.80 0.70 10.34
CA ALA A 243 21.65 0.29 9.54
C ALA A 243 21.55 -1.24 9.42
N GLN A 244 22.66 -1.92 9.14
CA GLN A 244 22.70 -3.38 9.08
C GLN A 244 22.24 -4.00 10.40
N GLN A 245 22.76 -3.51 11.54
CA GLN A 245 22.37 -4.02 12.85
C GLN A 245 20.88 -3.79 13.15
N LYS A 246 20.35 -2.62 12.80
CA LYS A 246 18.92 -2.29 12.94
C LYS A 246 18.05 -3.22 12.09
N VAL A 247 18.44 -3.45 10.84
CA VAL A 247 17.71 -4.35 9.91
C VAL A 247 17.74 -5.80 10.42
N ILE A 248 18.91 -6.30 10.83
CA ILE A 248 19.06 -7.65 11.40
C ILE A 248 18.14 -7.82 12.61
N THR A 249 18.16 -6.84 13.53
CA THR A 249 17.34 -6.86 14.74
C THR A 249 15.86 -6.87 14.36
N PHE A 250 15.43 -5.95 13.50
CA PHE A 250 14.04 -5.83 13.06
C PHE A 250 13.49 -7.13 12.46
N PHE A 251 14.23 -7.77 11.55
CA PHE A 251 13.78 -9.00 10.89
C PHE A 251 13.87 -10.22 11.82
N SER A 252 14.91 -10.35 12.65
CA SER A 252 15.02 -11.45 13.63
C SER A 252 13.94 -11.37 14.72
N GLU A 253 13.50 -10.16 15.06
CA GLU A 253 12.39 -9.95 15.98
C GLU A 253 11.02 -10.29 15.37
N ARG A 254 10.87 -10.14 14.06
CA ARG A 254 9.57 -10.27 13.37
C ARG A 254 9.40 -11.55 12.59
N ILE A 255 10.47 -12.23 12.21
CA ILE A 255 10.42 -13.55 11.60
C ILE A 255 10.80 -14.55 12.68
N LYS A 256 9.82 -15.34 13.14
CA LYS A 256 10.01 -16.39 14.14
C LYS A 256 10.09 -17.73 13.46
N ALA A 257 11.01 -18.56 13.93
CA ALA A 257 11.16 -19.93 13.47
C ALA A 257 11.08 -20.89 14.66
N VAL A 258 10.38 -22.00 14.44
CA VAL A 258 10.30 -23.13 15.35
C VAL A 258 10.76 -24.35 14.58
N ALA A 259 11.78 -25.05 15.05
CA ALA A 259 12.26 -26.29 14.47
C ALA A 259 12.11 -27.42 15.49
N ASN A 260 11.55 -28.56 15.08
CA ASN A 260 11.32 -29.71 15.98
C ASN A 260 10.56 -29.35 17.26
N GLY A 261 9.61 -28.41 17.17
CA GLY A 261 8.84 -27.91 18.30
C GLY A 261 9.57 -26.92 19.23
N GLN A 262 10.83 -26.57 18.95
CA GLN A 262 11.61 -25.60 19.72
C GLN A 262 11.80 -24.30 18.96
N ALA A 263 11.61 -23.16 19.64
CA ALA A 263 11.93 -21.86 19.07
C ALA A 263 13.43 -21.76 18.79
N VAL A 264 13.80 -21.35 17.58
CA VAL A 264 15.19 -21.19 17.15
C VAL A 264 15.44 -19.75 16.75
N ALA A 265 16.57 -19.20 17.20
CA ALA A 265 17.05 -17.88 16.80
C ALA A 265 18.10 -18.02 15.68
N PRO A 266 18.30 -16.99 14.84
CA PRO A 266 19.38 -17.00 13.87
C PRO A 266 20.73 -17.14 14.57
N SER A 267 21.53 -18.13 14.18
CA SER A 267 22.93 -18.26 14.61
C SER A 267 23.85 -17.32 13.83
N SER A 268 23.42 -16.89 12.64
CA SER A 268 24.08 -15.86 11.84
C SER A 268 23.08 -15.04 11.06
N ALA A 269 23.38 -13.76 10.85
CA ALA A 269 22.60 -12.85 10.04
C ALA A 269 23.50 -11.92 9.24
N ARG A 270 23.11 -11.59 8.01
CA ARG A 270 23.82 -10.64 7.13
C ARG A 270 22.84 -9.77 6.37
N VAL A 271 23.21 -8.51 6.14
CA VAL A 271 22.46 -7.56 5.30
C VAL A 271 23.39 -6.99 4.24
N GLU A 272 22.94 -6.98 2.98
CA GLU A 272 23.66 -6.46 1.82
C GLU A 272 22.80 -5.41 1.12
N PHE A 273 23.32 -4.17 1.00
CA PHE A 273 22.67 -3.10 0.23
C PHE A 273 23.28 -3.07 -1.18
N GLY A 274 22.44 -3.23 -2.21
CA GLY A 274 22.89 -3.23 -3.61
C GLY A 274 23.79 -4.40 -4.00
N GLY A 275 23.75 -5.51 -3.26
CA GLY A 275 24.56 -6.71 -3.51
C GLY A 275 26.04 -6.59 -3.13
N GLN A 276 26.43 -5.56 -2.37
CA GLN A 276 27.81 -5.43 -1.86
C GLN A 276 27.92 -5.98 -0.43
N PRO A 277 28.90 -6.85 -0.15
CA PRO A 277 29.17 -7.34 1.20
C PRO A 277 29.83 -6.25 2.06
N ALA A 278 29.64 -6.34 3.38
CA ALA A 278 30.11 -5.37 4.39
C ALA A 278 31.63 -5.09 4.40
N SER A 279 32.44 -5.84 3.67
CA SER A 279 33.90 -5.75 3.67
C SER A 279 34.50 -5.01 2.46
N SER A 280 33.68 -4.40 1.59
CA SER A 280 34.21 -3.59 0.49
C SER A 280 34.62 -2.20 1.00
N GLU A 281 35.78 -2.12 1.64
CA GLU A 281 36.41 -0.85 2.02
C GLU A 281 36.43 0.12 0.82
N GLY A 282 35.90 1.34 1.02
CA GLY A 282 35.99 2.43 0.06
C GLY A 282 34.88 2.54 -0.99
N LYS A 283 33.84 1.70 -0.96
CA LYS A 283 32.64 1.89 -1.81
C LYS A 283 31.38 1.91 -0.95
N THR A 284 30.85 3.11 -0.75
CA THR A 284 29.55 3.31 -0.10
C THR A 284 28.42 3.01 -1.09
N PRO A 285 27.44 2.16 -0.74
CA PRO A 285 26.38 1.78 -1.65
C PRO A 285 25.48 2.99 -1.95
N SER A 286 25.09 3.13 -3.21
CA SER A 286 24.07 4.09 -3.62
C SER A 286 22.70 3.56 -3.20
N LEU A 287 21.95 4.36 -2.46
CA LEU A 287 20.64 4.04 -1.92
C LEU A 287 19.55 4.67 -2.77
N LEU A 288 19.49 4.28 -4.04
CA LEU A 288 18.35 4.59 -4.87
C LEU A 288 17.12 3.79 -4.39
N PRO A 289 15.89 4.29 -4.63
CA PRO A 289 14.66 3.62 -4.19
C PRO A 289 14.60 2.12 -4.54
N ASP A 290 15.02 1.76 -5.76
CA ASP A 290 14.98 0.40 -6.28
C ASP A 290 16.25 -0.43 -5.95
N THR A 291 17.20 0.11 -5.18
CA THR A 291 18.41 -0.63 -4.76
C THR A 291 17.98 -1.89 -4.00
N PRO A 292 18.37 -3.10 -4.43
CA PRO A 292 17.96 -4.33 -3.75
C PRO A 292 18.66 -4.45 -2.41
N VAL A 293 17.91 -4.76 -1.37
CA VAL A 293 18.44 -5.12 -0.06
C VAL A 293 18.23 -6.61 0.16
N LYS A 294 19.31 -7.33 0.45
CA LYS A 294 19.27 -8.75 0.78
C LYS A 294 19.53 -8.94 2.27
N ILE A 295 18.63 -9.65 2.96
CA ILE A 295 18.82 -10.08 4.34
C ILE A 295 18.91 -11.61 4.34
N SER A 296 19.97 -12.16 4.92
CA SER A 296 20.16 -13.62 5.06
C SER A 296 20.15 -13.97 6.55
N LEU A 297 19.22 -14.81 6.98
CA LEU A 297 19.12 -15.34 8.35
C LEU A 297 19.39 -16.85 8.31
N ILE A 298 20.34 -17.32 9.11
CA ILE A 298 20.74 -18.74 9.17
C ILE A 298 20.44 -19.26 10.58
N TYR A 299 19.75 -20.38 10.67
CA TYR A 299 19.33 -21.02 11.90
C TYR A 299 19.91 -22.42 11.97
N SER A 300 20.77 -22.66 12.96
CA SER A 300 21.31 -23.99 13.20
C SER A 300 20.29 -24.82 13.98
N THR A 301 19.87 -25.95 13.40
CA THR A 301 18.91 -26.86 14.03
C THR A 301 19.58 -28.23 14.17
N ALA A 302 20.07 -28.55 15.37
CA ALA A 302 20.64 -29.85 15.70
C ALA A 302 19.76 -30.53 16.77
N PRO A 303 19.17 -31.71 16.48
CA PRO A 303 19.29 -32.52 15.26
C PRO A 303 18.61 -31.90 14.03
N SER A 304 18.90 -32.45 12.84
CA SER A 304 18.30 -32.06 11.56
C SER A 304 16.77 -31.93 11.67
N PRO A 305 16.16 -30.93 11.01
CA PRO A 305 14.75 -30.62 11.21
C PRO A 305 13.85 -31.70 10.60
N SER A 306 12.92 -32.22 11.41
CA SER A 306 11.78 -33.06 10.98
C SER A 306 10.50 -32.24 10.84
N SER A 307 10.44 -31.06 11.47
CA SER A 307 9.38 -30.07 11.30
C SER A 307 9.94 -28.66 11.42
N VAL A 308 9.38 -27.73 10.65
CA VAL A 308 9.70 -26.30 10.70
C VAL A 308 8.41 -25.51 10.63
N SER A 309 8.21 -24.56 11.54
CA SER A 309 7.17 -23.54 11.45
C SER A 309 7.83 -22.17 11.39
N ILE A 310 7.32 -21.31 10.50
CA ILE A 310 7.80 -19.96 10.30
C ILE A 310 6.60 -19.03 10.46
N THR A 311 6.72 -18.06 11.37
CA THR A 311 5.75 -16.98 11.54
C THR A 311 6.39 -15.68 11.07
N TRP A 312 5.84 -15.10 10.02
CA TRP A 312 6.28 -13.83 9.47
C TRP A 312 5.51 -12.67 10.10
N GLY A 313 6.21 -11.62 10.51
CA GLY A 313 5.62 -10.42 11.11
C GLY A 313 6.11 -9.11 10.50
N ALA A 314 7.00 -9.16 9.50
CA ALA A 314 7.53 -7.97 8.84
C ALA A 314 6.55 -7.46 7.76
N PHE A 315 5.41 -6.94 8.20
CA PHE A 315 4.38 -6.39 7.31
C PHE A 315 4.04 -4.94 7.61
N ASN A 316 3.89 -4.15 6.56
CA ASN A 316 3.26 -2.84 6.61
C ASN A 316 2.36 -2.65 5.38
N TRP A 317 1.89 -1.43 5.18
CA TRP A 317 1.06 -1.08 4.02
C TRP A 317 1.82 -1.11 2.68
N GLN A 318 3.14 -1.21 2.67
CA GLN A 318 3.96 -1.27 1.45
C GLN A 318 4.52 -2.68 1.15
N ALA A 319 4.75 -3.48 2.19
CA ALA A 319 5.20 -4.86 2.18
C ALA A 319 4.13 -5.72 2.87
N ARG A 320 3.00 -5.89 2.18
CA ARG A 320 1.80 -6.57 2.71
C ARG A 320 1.87 -8.09 2.60
N SER A 321 2.65 -8.55 1.63
CA SER A 321 2.90 -9.95 1.39
C SER A 321 4.33 -10.19 0.94
N TRP A 322 4.83 -11.38 1.26
CA TRP A 322 6.16 -11.84 0.86
C TRP A 322 6.00 -13.15 0.11
N LYS A 323 6.32 -13.14 -1.19
CA LYS A 323 6.33 -14.37 -1.97
C LYS A 323 7.57 -15.17 -1.56
N ALA A 324 7.35 -16.35 -1.03
CA ALA A 324 8.39 -17.26 -0.63
C ALA A 324 8.47 -18.47 -1.59
N GLU A 325 9.67 -18.79 -2.06
CA GLU A 325 9.99 -20.14 -2.56
C GLU A 325 10.56 -20.95 -1.40
N ILE A 326 9.93 -22.06 -1.04
CA ILE A 326 10.44 -22.99 -0.03
C ILE A 326 11.16 -24.12 -0.77
N GLN A 327 12.40 -24.36 -0.38
CA GLN A 327 13.25 -25.44 -0.86
C GLN A 327 13.58 -26.38 0.29
N ALA A 328 12.77 -27.41 0.49
CA ALA A 328 12.93 -28.38 1.58
C ALA A 328 13.43 -29.72 1.04
N PHE A 329 14.65 -30.11 1.42
CA PHE A 329 15.30 -31.37 1.00
C PHE A 329 15.19 -31.61 -0.52
N GLY A 330 15.44 -30.55 -1.31
CA GLY A 330 15.40 -30.59 -2.78
C GLY A 330 14.00 -30.46 -3.41
N LYS A 331 12.92 -30.47 -2.61
CA LYS A 331 11.56 -30.21 -3.09
C LYS A 331 11.26 -28.72 -3.04
N LYS A 332 10.62 -28.22 -4.09
CA LYS A 332 10.22 -26.82 -4.23
C LYS A 332 8.72 -26.66 -4.05
N GLU A 333 8.34 -25.63 -3.31
CA GLU A 333 6.96 -25.16 -3.23
C GLU A 333 6.92 -23.64 -3.08
N SER A 334 5.76 -23.04 -3.35
CA SER A 334 5.57 -21.61 -3.14
C SER A 334 4.59 -21.36 -2.02
N HIS A 335 4.94 -20.39 -1.18
CA HIS A 335 4.08 -19.87 -0.15
C HIS A 335 4.03 -18.35 -0.26
N THR A 336 2.94 -17.72 0.18
CA THR A 336 2.88 -16.26 0.29
C THR A 336 2.53 -15.92 1.71
N PHE A 337 3.49 -15.35 2.42
CA PHE A 337 3.24 -14.81 3.75
C PHE A 337 2.45 -13.51 3.60
N SER A 338 1.39 -13.35 4.38
CA SER A 338 0.61 -12.11 4.46
C SER A 338 0.23 -11.86 5.92
N ARG A 339 -0.25 -10.65 6.27
CA ARG A 339 -0.79 -10.41 7.63
C ARG A 339 -1.90 -11.39 8.03
N TYR A 340 -2.56 -12.01 7.05
CA TYR A 340 -3.70 -12.89 7.24
C TYR A 340 -3.33 -14.36 7.12
N ARG A 341 -2.21 -14.65 6.45
CA ARG A 341 -1.53 -15.94 6.42
C ARG A 341 -0.06 -15.75 6.80
N PRO A 342 0.23 -15.43 8.08
CA PRO A 342 1.58 -15.15 8.52
C PRO A 342 2.39 -16.42 8.77
N GLU A 343 1.76 -17.58 8.77
CA GLU A 343 2.36 -18.85 9.16
C GLU A 343 2.53 -19.81 8.00
N TYR A 344 3.68 -20.47 8.02
CA TYR A 344 4.02 -21.59 7.15
C TYR A 344 4.51 -22.75 8.00
N VAL A 345 4.07 -23.96 7.69
CA VAL A 345 4.47 -25.19 8.39
C VAL A 345 4.92 -26.22 7.37
N TRP A 346 6.12 -26.75 7.60
CA TRP A 346 6.70 -27.87 6.87
C TRP A 346 6.90 -29.06 7.81
N MET A 347 6.68 -30.26 7.28
CA MET A 347 6.96 -31.53 7.94
C MET A 347 7.60 -32.50 6.95
N LYS A 348 8.58 -33.27 7.43
CA LYS A 348 9.37 -34.21 6.62
C LYS A 348 8.58 -35.42 6.12
#